data_AF-A0A957KNM0-F1
#
_entry.id   AF-A0A957KNM0-F1
#
_cell.length_a   1.000
_cell.length_b   1.000
_cell.length_c   1.000
_cell.angle_alpha   90.00
_cell.angle_beta   90.00
_cell.angle_gamma   90.00
#
_symmetry.space_group_name_H-M   'P 1'
#
loop_
_entity.id
_entity.type
_entity.pdbx_description
1 polymer ?
#
loop_
_entity_poly.entity_id
_entity_poly.type
_entity_poly.pdbx_seq_one_letter_code
_entity_poly.pdbx_strand_id
1 'polypeptide(L)'
;MDCVTCHNRNSHEFKTPDQALDNAMARNIISPEIPYFKQNVVAIMEREYPTMGHADSALDGLKNYYKANWPDYYAANPEKVDAAIEETKRLYSEMVYPNMEVTWNTHPNNAEHKDWPGCFRCHDGKHLNEQQESIRIECNLCHSIPEKAPSDGSTAYMPLSDPFEPESHVDSNWIARHRFEFDSTCEGCHDVSNPGGTDDSSFCANSACHATEWKFAGLNATGIVELTNQLPELLPSYPEADLTWDDLVGPILSARCVACHGGTAGLYLDTYEGAMAGGNLGPAIVPGDADASLIIQLQRDGHPNSLPPEELDWIIQWINAGAPES
;
A
#
# COMPACT_ATOMS: atom_id res chain seq x y z
N MET A 1 6.82 -47.64 -0.55
CA MET A 1 6.69 -46.18 -0.63
C MET A 1 5.38 -45.83 0.04
N ASP A 2 5.45 -45.06 1.12
CA ASP A 2 4.33 -44.68 1.99
C ASP A 2 3.89 -43.24 1.65
N CYS A 3 2.64 -42.90 1.93
CA CYS A 3 1.97 -41.61 1.69
C CYS A 3 2.87 -40.42 2.06
N VAL A 4 3.59 -40.52 3.19
CA VAL A 4 4.48 -39.46 3.72
C VAL A 4 5.69 -39.19 2.81
N THR A 5 6.07 -40.14 1.94
CA THR A 5 7.18 -39.97 0.98
C THR A 5 6.83 -39.01 -0.16
N CYS A 6 5.54 -38.81 -0.46
CA CYS A 6 5.08 -37.86 -1.49
C CYS A 6 4.60 -36.52 -0.89
N HIS A 7 4.10 -36.52 0.34
CA HIS A 7 3.51 -35.32 0.97
C HIS A 7 4.52 -34.35 1.61
N ASN A 8 5.82 -34.66 1.59
CA ASN A 8 6.89 -33.73 1.96
C ASN A 8 7.49 -32.97 0.75
N ARG A 9 6.99 -33.23 -0.46
CA ARG A 9 7.29 -32.46 -1.66
C ARG A 9 6.19 -31.42 -1.79
N ASN A 10 6.53 -30.17 -2.12
CA ASN A 10 5.55 -29.12 -2.44
C ASN A 10 4.39 -29.75 -3.22
N SER A 11 3.21 -29.75 -2.61
CA SER A 11 1.96 -30.15 -3.25
C SER A 11 1.86 -29.50 -4.64
N HIS A 12 1.13 -30.11 -5.57
CA HIS A 12 0.91 -29.54 -6.91
C HIS A 12 0.63 -28.04 -6.81
N GLU A 13 1.47 -27.24 -7.48
CA GLU A 13 1.32 -25.79 -7.52
C GLU A 13 0.10 -25.47 -8.39
N PHE A 14 -0.94 -24.89 -7.77
CA PHE A 14 -2.12 -24.43 -8.47
C PHE A 14 -1.86 -23.04 -9.03
N LYS A 15 -1.31 -22.98 -10.25
CA LYS A 15 -1.08 -21.71 -10.95
C LYS A 15 -2.39 -21.01 -11.24
N THR A 16 -2.37 -19.67 -11.21
CA THR A 16 -3.47 -18.89 -11.75
C THR A 16 -3.56 -19.05 -13.27
N PRO A 17 -4.74 -18.81 -13.89
CA PRO A 17 -4.88 -18.81 -15.34
C PRO A 17 -3.85 -17.91 -16.05
N ASP A 18 -3.59 -16.73 -15.48
CA ASP A 18 -2.61 -15.76 -15.99
C ASP A 18 -1.19 -16.35 -16.03
N GLN A 19 -0.72 -16.88 -14.90
CA GLN A 19 0.59 -17.50 -14.77
C GLN A 19 0.75 -18.74 -15.66
N ALA A 20 -0.29 -19.57 -15.77
CA ALA A 20 -0.26 -20.76 -16.60
C ALA A 20 -0.09 -20.40 -18.09
N LEU A 21 -0.82 -19.39 -18.56
CA LEU A 21 -0.75 -18.91 -19.93
C LEU A 21 0.57 -18.20 -20.23
N ASP A 22 1.06 -17.34 -19.33
CA ASP A 22 2.36 -16.69 -19.51
C ASP A 22 3.48 -17.71 -19.64
N ASN A 23 3.48 -18.75 -18.79
CA ASN A 23 4.46 -19.83 -18.88
C ASN A 23 4.35 -20.60 -20.21
N ALA A 24 3.14 -20.87 -20.70
CA ALA A 24 2.93 -21.54 -21.97
C ALA A 24 3.36 -20.66 -23.16
N MET A 25 3.09 -19.36 -23.10
CA MET A 25 3.45 -18.38 -24.14
C MET A 25 4.95 -18.10 -24.19
N ALA A 26 5.60 -17.94 -23.03
CA ALA A 26 7.04 -17.76 -22.92
C ALA A 26 7.82 -18.97 -23.49
N ARG A 27 7.22 -20.15 -23.44
CA ARG A 27 7.78 -21.39 -24.00
C ARG A 27 7.37 -21.66 -25.45
N ASN A 28 6.62 -20.74 -26.08
CA ASN A 28 6.03 -20.89 -27.42
C ASN A 28 5.15 -22.14 -27.58
N ILE A 29 4.57 -22.66 -26.49
CA ILE A 29 3.57 -23.73 -26.55
C ILE A 29 2.24 -23.13 -27.05
N ILE A 30 1.89 -21.95 -26.54
CA ILE A 30 0.82 -21.10 -27.06
C ILE A 30 1.48 -19.92 -27.77
N SER A 31 1.07 -19.61 -29.00
CA SER A 31 1.68 -18.51 -29.74
C SER A 31 1.27 -17.15 -29.15
N PRO A 32 2.23 -16.25 -28.82
CA PRO A 32 1.93 -14.89 -28.39
C PRO A 32 1.38 -14.00 -29.51
N GLU A 33 1.42 -14.45 -30.76
CA GLU A 33 0.92 -13.71 -31.93
C GLU A 33 -0.61 -13.79 -32.07
N ILE A 34 -1.29 -14.64 -31.29
CA ILE A 34 -2.74 -14.80 -31.39
C ILE A 34 -3.42 -13.56 -30.77
N PRO A 35 -4.16 -12.75 -31.56
CA PRO A 35 -4.71 -11.49 -31.07
C PRO A 35 -5.60 -11.70 -29.85
N TYR A 36 -5.32 -10.97 -28.76
CA TYR A 36 -6.13 -10.95 -27.54
C TYR A 36 -6.36 -12.35 -26.89
N PHE A 37 -5.52 -13.35 -27.18
CA PHE A 37 -5.74 -14.72 -26.72
C PHE A 37 -5.69 -14.84 -25.21
N LYS A 38 -4.59 -14.39 -24.59
CA LYS A 38 -4.41 -14.41 -23.13
C LYS A 38 -5.59 -13.75 -22.42
N GLN A 39 -5.95 -12.53 -22.81
CA GLN A 39 -7.04 -11.77 -22.20
C GLN A 39 -8.37 -12.53 -22.23
N ASN A 40 -8.77 -13.03 -23.41
CA ASN A 40 -10.06 -13.73 -23.56
C ASN A 40 -10.08 -15.05 -22.79
N VAL A 41 -8.96 -15.77 -22.79
CA VAL A 41 -8.84 -17.06 -22.12
C VAL A 41 -8.84 -16.90 -20.60
N VAL A 42 -8.08 -15.95 -20.04
CA VAL A 42 -8.10 -15.66 -18.59
C VAL A 42 -9.54 -15.36 -18.15
N ALA A 43 -10.25 -14.50 -18.88
CA ALA A 43 -11.64 -14.15 -18.58
C ALA A 43 -12.64 -15.32 -18.68
N ILE A 44 -12.29 -16.40 -19.39
CA ILE A 44 -13.06 -17.65 -19.43
C ILE A 44 -12.66 -18.53 -18.27
N MET A 45 -11.37 -18.78 -18.07
CA MET A 45 -10.84 -19.67 -17.04
C MET A 45 -11.21 -19.19 -15.64
N GLU A 46 -11.24 -17.90 -15.37
CA GLU A 46 -11.59 -17.33 -14.05
C GLU A 46 -13.06 -17.50 -13.65
N ARG A 47 -13.93 -17.99 -14.55
CA ARG A 47 -15.34 -18.24 -14.23
C ARG A 47 -15.50 -19.54 -13.45
N GLU A 48 -16.56 -19.59 -12.65
CA GLU A 48 -16.99 -20.83 -12.01
C GLU A 48 -17.79 -21.71 -12.98
N TYR A 49 -17.38 -22.98 -13.08
CA TYR A 49 -18.05 -23.97 -13.91
C TYR A 49 -18.53 -25.15 -13.07
N PRO A 50 -19.76 -25.65 -13.27
CA PRO A 50 -20.26 -26.82 -12.54
C PRO A 50 -19.46 -28.09 -12.85
N THR A 51 -18.95 -28.22 -14.07
CA THR A 51 -18.16 -29.39 -14.51
C THR A 51 -17.10 -28.96 -15.51
N MET A 52 -16.05 -29.79 -15.68
CA MET A 52 -15.03 -29.58 -16.71
C MET A 52 -15.61 -29.44 -18.11
N GLY A 53 -16.66 -30.20 -18.44
CA GLY A 53 -17.31 -30.11 -19.76
C GLY A 53 -17.94 -28.74 -20.05
N HIS A 54 -18.40 -28.00 -19.03
CA HIS A 54 -18.89 -26.63 -19.22
C HIS A 54 -17.73 -25.66 -19.51
N ALA A 55 -16.58 -25.84 -18.85
CA ALA A 55 -15.38 -25.06 -19.12
C ALA A 55 -14.84 -25.31 -20.53
N ASP A 56 -14.75 -26.60 -20.93
CA ASP A 56 -14.33 -26.99 -22.28
C ASP A 56 -15.23 -26.38 -23.35
N SER A 57 -16.55 -26.42 -23.15
CA SER A 57 -17.52 -25.82 -24.08
C SER A 57 -17.36 -24.31 -24.20
N ALA A 58 -17.04 -23.62 -23.09
CA ALA A 58 -16.78 -22.19 -23.11
C ALA A 58 -15.48 -21.85 -23.88
N LEU A 59 -14.43 -22.65 -23.67
CA LEU A 59 -13.16 -22.53 -24.39
C LEU A 59 -13.31 -22.83 -25.89
N ASP A 60 -14.12 -23.82 -26.26
CA ASP A 60 -14.45 -24.10 -27.67
C ASP A 60 -15.17 -22.93 -28.35
N GLY A 61 -15.93 -22.14 -27.58
CA GLY A 61 -16.55 -20.90 -28.02
C GLY A 61 -15.56 -19.88 -28.59
N LEU A 62 -14.29 -19.90 -28.19
CA LEU A 62 -13.25 -19.01 -28.71
C LEU A 62 -13.05 -19.16 -30.22
N LYS A 63 -13.27 -20.36 -30.79
CA LYS A 63 -13.19 -20.56 -32.24
C LYS A 63 -14.19 -19.66 -32.98
N ASN A 64 -15.40 -19.52 -32.45
CA ASN A 64 -16.41 -18.65 -33.03
C ASN A 64 -16.05 -17.17 -32.86
N TYR A 65 -15.48 -16.79 -31.71
CA TYR A 65 -14.97 -15.45 -31.49
C TYR A 65 -13.91 -15.07 -32.54
N TYR A 66 -12.94 -15.94 -32.80
CA TYR A 66 -11.89 -15.68 -33.79
C TYR A 66 -12.41 -15.67 -35.23
N LYS A 67 -13.33 -16.57 -35.59
CA LYS A 67 -13.99 -16.56 -36.90
C LYS A 67 -14.77 -15.26 -37.13
N ALA A 68 -15.39 -14.70 -36.10
CA ALA A 68 -16.23 -13.51 -36.22
C ALA A 68 -15.43 -12.20 -36.16
N ASN A 69 -14.46 -12.09 -35.26
CA ASN A 69 -13.76 -10.83 -34.97
C ASN A 69 -12.38 -10.72 -35.62
N TRP A 70 -11.76 -11.86 -35.97
CA TRP A 70 -10.43 -11.93 -36.58
C TRP A 70 -10.41 -12.91 -37.78
N PRO A 71 -11.32 -12.75 -38.76
CA PRO A 71 -11.53 -13.73 -39.82
C PRO A 71 -10.27 -13.98 -40.65
N ASP A 72 -9.51 -12.92 -40.99
CA ASP A 72 -8.29 -13.04 -41.79
C ASP A 72 -7.19 -13.78 -41.03
N TYR A 73 -7.02 -13.49 -39.74
CA TYR A 73 -6.04 -14.17 -38.89
C TYR A 73 -6.42 -15.65 -38.72
N TYR A 74 -7.68 -15.95 -38.44
CA TYR A 74 -8.15 -17.32 -38.24
C TYR A 74 -8.07 -18.14 -39.53
N ALA A 75 -8.39 -17.57 -40.68
CA ALA A 75 -8.25 -18.24 -41.97
C ALA A 75 -6.79 -18.59 -42.29
N ALA A 76 -5.85 -17.72 -41.90
CA ALA A 76 -4.41 -17.95 -42.09
C ALA A 76 -3.79 -18.88 -41.03
N ASN A 77 -4.34 -18.96 -39.82
CA ASN A 77 -3.75 -19.67 -38.67
C ASN A 77 -4.74 -20.57 -37.90
N PRO A 78 -5.60 -21.39 -38.55
CA PRO A 78 -6.64 -22.14 -37.85
C PRO A 78 -6.05 -23.17 -36.88
N GLU A 79 -4.97 -23.84 -37.28
CA GLU A 79 -4.29 -24.85 -36.45
C GLU A 79 -3.62 -24.22 -35.21
N LYS A 80 -3.08 -23.01 -35.32
CA LYS A 80 -2.48 -22.31 -34.17
C LYS A 80 -3.53 -21.98 -33.11
N VAL A 81 -4.69 -21.48 -33.53
CA VAL A 81 -5.79 -21.14 -32.63
C VAL A 81 -6.36 -22.40 -31.98
N ASP A 82 -6.57 -23.45 -32.78
CA ASP A 82 -7.10 -24.71 -32.27
C ASP A 82 -6.13 -25.40 -31.29
N ALA A 83 -4.83 -25.43 -31.59
CA ALA A 83 -3.82 -25.96 -30.68
C ALA A 83 -3.74 -25.17 -29.37
N ALA A 84 -3.83 -23.84 -29.44
CA ALA A 84 -3.84 -22.98 -28.26
C ALA A 84 -5.05 -23.23 -27.35
N ILE A 85 -6.24 -23.45 -27.94
CA ILE A 85 -7.45 -23.80 -27.18
C ILE A 85 -7.30 -25.16 -26.50
N GLU A 86 -6.78 -26.18 -27.19
CA GLU A 86 -6.59 -27.51 -26.60
C GLU A 86 -5.55 -27.49 -25.46
N GLU A 87 -4.45 -26.77 -25.64
CA GLU A 87 -3.46 -26.58 -24.56
C GLU A 87 -4.07 -25.83 -23.38
N THR A 88 -4.97 -24.87 -23.64
CA THR A 88 -5.67 -24.15 -22.58
C THR A 88 -6.58 -25.07 -21.76
N LYS A 89 -7.32 -25.97 -22.39
CA LYS A 89 -8.13 -26.98 -21.68
C LYS A 89 -7.26 -27.88 -20.81
N ARG A 90 -6.10 -28.31 -21.33
CA ARG A 90 -5.11 -29.09 -20.58
C ARG A 90 -4.64 -28.33 -19.34
N LEU A 91 -4.20 -27.07 -19.50
CA LEU A 91 -3.80 -26.21 -18.38
C LEU A 91 -4.93 -26.05 -17.36
N TYR A 92 -6.17 -25.81 -17.81
CA TYR A 92 -7.33 -25.65 -16.94
C TYR A 92 -7.59 -26.92 -16.08
N SER A 93 -7.40 -28.10 -16.67
CA SER A 93 -7.57 -29.38 -15.96
C SER A 93 -6.52 -29.64 -14.87
N GLU A 94 -5.38 -28.94 -14.91
CA GLU A 94 -4.35 -29.06 -13.87
C GLU A 94 -4.65 -28.16 -12.66
N MET A 95 -5.47 -27.13 -12.84
CA MET A 95 -5.73 -26.08 -11.85
C MET A 95 -7.12 -26.13 -11.21
N VAL A 96 -8.10 -26.77 -11.83
CA VAL A 96 -9.50 -26.82 -11.34
C VAL A 96 -10.03 -28.24 -11.32
N TYR A 97 -10.56 -28.63 -10.17
CA TYR A 97 -11.19 -29.92 -9.92
C TYR A 97 -12.58 -29.70 -9.31
N PRO A 98 -13.62 -29.50 -10.14
CA PRO A 98 -14.94 -29.03 -9.67
C PRO A 98 -15.56 -29.96 -8.61
N ASN A 99 -15.46 -31.27 -8.80
CA ASN A 99 -16.02 -32.27 -7.88
C ASN A 99 -15.34 -32.30 -6.51
N MET A 100 -14.11 -31.78 -6.41
CA MET A 100 -13.34 -31.73 -5.16
C MET A 100 -13.36 -30.34 -4.53
N GLU A 101 -14.00 -29.36 -5.18
CA GLU A 101 -13.97 -27.94 -4.76
C GLU A 101 -12.53 -27.39 -4.62
N VAL A 102 -11.61 -27.94 -5.43
CA VAL A 102 -10.20 -27.56 -5.45
C VAL A 102 -9.94 -26.67 -6.68
N THR A 103 -9.44 -25.47 -6.44
CA THR A 103 -9.01 -24.50 -7.46
C THR A 103 -7.77 -23.74 -6.99
N TRP A 104 -7.15 -22.94 -7.87
CA TRP A 104 -6.09 -22.00 -7.47
C TRP A 104 -6.54 -20.97 -6.43
N ASN A 105 -7.84 -20.69 -6.32
CA ASN A 105 -8.38 -19.81 -5.27
C ASN A 105 -8.51 -20.51 -3.92
N THR A 106 -8.91 -21.80 -3.90
CA THR A 106 -9.04 -22.54 -2.63
C THR A 106 -7.70 -23.04 -2.09
N HIS A 107 -6.67 -23.09 -2.94
CA HIS A 107 -5.31 -23.51 -2.58
C HIS A 107 -4.28 -22.42 -2.93
N PRO A 108 -4.33 -21.27 -2.23
CA PRO A 108 -3.49 -20.12 -2.56
C PRO A 108 -2.01 -20.39 -2.32
N ASN A 109 -1.17 -19.92 -3.25
CA ASN A 109 0.28 -19.87 -3.04
C ASN A 109 0.64 -18.53 -2.36
N ASN A 110 1.08 -18.57 -1.10
CA ASN A 110 1.42 -17.38 -0.34
C ASN A 110 2.92 -17.03 -0.39
N ALA A 111 3.68 -17.58 -1.34
CA ALA A 111 5.07 -17.22 -1.57
C ALA A 111 5.24 -15.79 -2.13
N GLU A 112 4.18 -15.25 -2.73
CA GLU A 112 4.11 -13.90 -3.28
C GLU A 112 2.74 -13.27 -2.95
N HIS A 113 2.60 -11.98 -3.26
CA HIS A 113 1.41 -11.21 -2.88
C HIS A 113 0.65 -10.56 -4.06
N LYS A 114 0.89 -11.04 -5.29
CA LYS A 114 0.20 -10.55 -6.50
C LYS A 114 -1.19 -11.17 -6.65
N ASP A 115 -1.22 -12.50 -6.71
CA ASP A 115 -2.45 -13.27 -6.99
C ASP A 115 -3.16 -13.75 -5.72
N TRP A 116 -2.48 -13.66 -4.57
CA TRP A 116 -2.99 -14.00 -3.24
C TRP A 116 -2.43 -13.04 -2.19
N PRO A 117 -2.94 -13.06 -0.94
CA PRO A 117 -2.42 -12.20 0.13
C PRO A 117 -0.96 -12.39 0.53
N GLY A 118 -0.37 -13.58 0.35
CA GLY A 118 1.05 -13.78 0.65
C GLY A 118 1.42 -13.43 2.10
N CYS A 119 2.55 -12.75 2.26
CA CYS A 119 3.01 -12.20 3.54
C CYS A 119 2.05 -11.14 4.11
N PHE A 120 1.28 -10.45 3.27
CA PHE A 120 0.33 -9.42 3.70
C PHE A 120 -0.83 -9.98 4.54
N ARG A 121 -0.96 -11.29 4.68
CA ARG A 121 -1.85 -11.92 5.67
C ARG A 121 -1.52 -11.53 7.12
N CYS A 122 -0.28 -11.16 7.39
CA CYS A 122 0.18 -10.72 8.71
C CYS A 122 0.73 -9.29 8.68
N HIS A 123 1.27 -8.86 7.54
CA HIS A 123 1.83 -7.53 7.35
C HIS A 123 0.75 -6.48 6.99
N ASP A 124 -0.51 -6.66 7.40
CA ASP A 124 -1.65 -5.84 6.96
C ASP A 124 -1.90 -4.56 7.77
N GLY A 125 -0.96 -4.17 8.62
CA GLY A 125 -1.12 -3.04 9.55
C GLY A 125 -2.03 -3.32 10.75
N LYS A 126 -2.60 -4.53 10.89
CA LYS A 126 -3.56 -4.85 11.99
C LYS A 126 -2.95 -5.69 13.11
N HIS A 127 -1.78 -6.27 12.88
CA HIS A 127 -1.07 -7.09 13.86
C HIS A 127 -0.09 -6.21 14.64
N LEU A 128 -0.51 -5.76 15.82
CA LEU A 128 0.22 -4.80 16.64
C LEU A 128 0.95 -5.46 17.81
N ASN A 129 2.14 -4.95 18.15
CA ASN A 129 2.82 -5.30 19.41
C ASN A 129 2.25 -4.49 20.61
N GLU A 130 2.83 -4.68 21.80
CA GLU A 130 2.41 -3.97 23.03
C GLU A 130 2.56 -2.44 22.92
N GLN A 131 3.43 -1.96 22.04
CA GLN A 131 3.70 -0.56 21.75
C GLN A 131 2.79 0.02 20.65
N GLN A 132 1.82 -0.77 20.16
CA GLN A 132 0.93 -0.42 19.04
C GLN A 132 1.64 -0.28 17.68
N GLU A 133 2.83 -0.87 17.52
CA GLU A 133 3.54 -0.91 16.25
C GLU A 133 3.08 -2.10 15.42
N SER A 134 2.78 -1.87 14.15
CA SER A 134 2.40 -2.92 13.21
C SER A 134 3.62 -3.67 12.69
N ILE A 135 3.41 -4.90 12.21
CA ILE A 135 4.44 -5.60 11.45
C ILE A 135 4.74 -4.79 10.17
N ARG A 136 5.98 -4.31 10.07
CA ARG A 136 6.56 -3.57 8.94
C ARG A 136 6.22 -4.18 7.56
N ILE A 137 5.82 -3.39 6.57
CA ILE A 137 5.35 -3.85 5.23
C ILE A 137 6.03 -3.08 4.07
N GLU A 138 7.32 -2.81 4.18
CA GLU A 138 8.07 -2.17 3.10
C GLU A 138 8.48 -3.19 2.04
N CYS A 139 8.48 -2.78 0.77
CA CYS A 139 8.79 -3.66 -0.35
C CYS A 139 10.20 -4.28 -0.24
N ASN A 140 11.17 -3.53 0.31
CA ASN A 140 12.55 -3.96 0.51
C ASN A 140 12.73 -5.08 1.55
N LEU A 141 11.71 -5.39 2.37
CA LEU A 141 11.76 -6.51 3.30
C LEU A 141 11.71 -7.87 2.60
N CYS A 142 10.99 -7.95 1.47
CA CYS A 142 10.73 -9.19 0.76
C CYS A 142 11.42 -9.24 -0.61
N HIS A 143 11.69 -8.09 -1.21
CA HIS A 143 12.23 -7.96 -2.56
C HIS A 143 13.35 -6.94 -2.60
N SER A 144 14.39 -7.18 -3.42
CA SER A 144 15.27 -6.08 -3.80
C SER A 144 14.46 -5.07 -4.62
N ILE A 145 14.59 -3.80 -4.28
CA ILE A 145 13.93 -2.74 -5.03
C ILE A 145 14.61 -2.61 -6.41
N PRO A 146 13.88 -2.71 -7.52
CA PRO A 146 14.48 -2.59 -8.85
C PRO A 146 15.07 -1.19 -9.07
N GLU A 147 16.35 -1.13 -9.42
CA GLU A 147 17.02 0.10 -9.84
C GLU A 147 17.11 0.21 -11.36
N LYS A 148 17.04 1.44 -11.86
CA LYS A 148 17.29 1.73 -13.28
C LYS A 148 18.78 1.57 -13.58
N ALA A 149 19.10 0.85 -14.65
CA ALA A 149 20.48 0.81 -15.16
C ALA A 149 20.96 2.23 -15.50
N PRO A 150 22.13 2.66 -15.02
CA PRO A 150 22.63 4.00 -15.31
C PRO A 150 22.74 4.24 -16.82
N SER A 151 22.48 5.48 -17.23
CA SER A 151 22.45 5.89 -18.65
C SER A 151 23.81 5.78 -19.36
N ASP A 152 24.88 5.58 -18.60
CA ASP A 152 26.23 5.31 -19.11
C ASP A 152 26.45 3.84 -19.53
N GLY A 153 25.44 2.98 -19.39
CA GLY A 153 25.50 1.57 -19.77
C GLY A 153 26.16 0.66 -18.73
N SER A 154 26.46 1.17 -17.52
CA SER A 154 26.87 0.35 -16.40
C SER A 154 25.74 -0.55 -15.89
N THR A 155 26.11 -1.64 -15.22
CA THR A 155 25.14 -2.62 -14.71
C THR A 155 24.43 -2.05 -13.49
N ALA A 156 23.10 -2.08 -13.48
CA ALA A 156 22.31 -1.79 -12.28
C ALA A 156 22.76 -2.74 -11.15
N TYR A 157 23.17 -2.17 -10.02
CA TYR A 157 23.51 -2.95 -8.85
C TYR A 157 22.24 -3.13 -8.01
N MET A 158 21.80 -4.37 -7.80
CA MET A 158 20.69 -4.65 -6.89
C MET A 158 21.27 -5.14 -5.56
N PRO A 159 21.41 -4.28 -4.54
CA PRO A 159 21.77 -4.76 -3.21
C PRO A 159 20.70 -5.72 -2.69
N LEU A 160 21.13 -6.81 -2.06
CA LEU A 160 20.23 -7.72 -1.34
C LEU A 160 19.66 -7.06 -0.08
N SER A 161 20.32 -6.01 0.42
CA SER A 161 19.87 -5.13 1.51
C SER A 161 20.69 -3.84 1.45
N ASP A 162 20.05 -2.68 1.58
CA ASP A 162 20.77 -1.43 1.80
C ASP A 162 21.07 -1.29 3.30
N PRO A 163 22.34 -1.17 3.74
CA PRO A 163 22.66 -0.97 5.15
C PRO A 163 22.18 0.39 5.70
N PHE A 164 21.76 1.32 4.85
CA PHE A 164 21.34 2.65 5.25
C PHE A 164 19.87 2.92 4.85
N GLU A 165 18.95 2.60 5.75
CA GLU A 165 17.54 2.99 5.65
C GLU A 165 17.31 4.23 6.54
N PRO A 166 16.78 5.34 6.00
CA PRO A 166 16.39 6.48 6.83
C PRO A 166 15.20 6.12 7.71
N GLU A 167 14.98 6.87 8.80
CA GLU A 167 13.93 6.57 9.79
C GLU A 167 12.53 6.47 9.16
N SER A 168 12.25 7.28 8.14
CA SER A 168 11.00 7.21 7.37
C SER A 168 10.77 5.85 6.69
N HIS A 169 11.83 5.11 6.34
CA HIS A 169 11.76 3.83 5.63
C HIS A 169 11.77 2.61 6.57
N VAL A 170 11.88 2.84 7.88
CA VAL A 170 11.68 1.80 8.91
C VAL A 170 10.37 1.97 9.67
N ASP A 171 9.62 3.03 9.38
CA ASP A 171 8.26 3.24 9.88
C ASP A 171 7.30 2.20 9.30
N SER A 172 6.59 1.49 10.18
CA SER A 172 5.70 0.40 9.79
C SER A 172 4.51 0.85 8.91
N ASN A 173 4.25 2.15 8.82
CA ASN A 173 3.22 2.75 7.98
C ASN A 173 3.78 3.41 6.71
N TRP A 174 5.10 3.36 6.47
CA TRP A 174 5.76 4.01 5.33
C TRP A 174 5.08 3.70 3.99
N ILE A 175 4.78 2.42 3.70
CA ILE A 175 4.15 2.02 2.44
C ILE A 175 2.81 2.72 2.19
N ALA A 176 2.13 3.17 3.24
CA ALA A 176 0.86 3.86 3.14
C ALA A 176 1.02 5.37 2.99
N ARG A 177 2.11 5.93 3.53
CA ARG A 177 2.42 7.35 3.55
C ARG A 177 3.38 7.79 2.45
N HIS A 178 4.12 6.88 1.79
CA HIS A 178 5.15 7.22 0.78
C HIS A 178 4.66 8.07 -0.39
N ARG A 179 3.35 8.06 -0.67
CA ARG A 179 2.70 8.91 -1.69
C ARG A 179 2.38 10.33 -1.22
N PHE A 180 2.62 10.63 0.06
CA PHE A 180 2.29 11.88 0.73
C PHE A 180 3.48 12.46 1.53
N GLU A 181 4.36 11.59 2.01
CA GLU A 181 5.54 11.93 2.81
C GLU A 181 6.81 11.76 1.96
N PHE A 182 6.92 12.55 0.90
CA PHE A 182 8.14 12.65 0.10
C PHE A 182 8.47 14.12 -0.13
N ASP A 183 9.72 14.48 0.09
CA ASP A 183 10.21 15.85 -0.05
C ASP A 183 11.53 15.88 -0.83
N SER A 184 12.14 17.07 -0.94
CA SER A 184 13.39 17.25 -1.69
C SER A 184 14.59 16.49 -1.09
N THR A 185 14.51 15.97 0.13
CA THR A 185 15.59 15.16 0.72
C THR A 185 15.67 13.77 0.10
N CYS A 186 14.56 13.27 -0.45
CA CYS A 186 14.51 11.98 -1.13
C CYS A 186 15.44 11.90 -2.36
N GLU A 187 15.66 13.03 -3.04
CA GLU A 187 16.61 13.16 -4.16
C GLU A 187 18.05 12.78 -3.78
N GLY A 188 18.40 12.82 -2.49
CA GLY A 188 19.71 12.43 -2.00
C GLY A 188 20.00 10.94 -2.13
N CYS A 189 18.97 10.10 -2.24
CA CYS A 189 19.11 8.64 -2.31
C CYS A 189 18.65 8.06 -3.65
N HIS A 190 17.57 8.57 -4.24
CA HIS A 190 17.02 8.06 -5.51
C HIS A 190 16.33 9.15 -6.33
N ASP A 191 16.11 8.90 -7.62
CA ASP A 191 15.37 9.81 -8.50
C ASP A 191 13.88 9.84 -8.13
N VAL A 192 13.37 11.03 -7.81
CA VAL A 192 11.98 11.27 -7.38
C VAL A 192 11.10 11.91 -8.45
N SER A 193 11.61 12.08 -9.67
CA SER A 193 10.85 12.73 -10.74
C SER A 193 9.57 11.93 -11.08
N ASN A 194 8.50 12.61 -11.51
CA ASN A 194 7.24 11.99 -11.92
C ASN A 194 6.62 11.02 -10.88
N PRO A 195 6.43 11.44 -9.61
CA PRO A 195 5.93 10.54 -8.57
C PRO A 195 4.53 10.00 -8.90
N GLY A 196 4.36 8.69 -8.73
CA GLY A 196 3.14 7.95 -9.10
C GLY A 196 3.02 7.66 -10.60
N GLY A 197 4.02 8.03 -11.40
CA GLY A 197 4.10 7.65 -12.81
C GLY A 197 4.24 6.13 -13.00
N THR A 198 4.01 5.68 -14.22
CA THR A 198 4.08 4.25 -14.61
C THR A 198 4.95 4.04 -15.86
N ASP A 199 5.78 5.02 -16.19
CA ASP A 199 6.58 5.06 -17.41
C ASP A 199 8.05 4.65 -17.21
N ASP A 200 8.39 4.18 -16.01
CA ASP A 200 9.74 3.77 -15.61
C ASP A 200 10.79 4.90 -15.74
N SER A 201 10.34 6.16 -15.69
CA SER A 201 11.24 7.31 -15.79
C SER A 201 12.15 7.47 -14.57
N SER A 202 11.64 7.15 -13.38
CA SER A 202 12.29 7.27 -12.07
C SER A 202 11.92 6.12 -11.13
N PHE A 203 12.49 6.12 -9.92
CA PHE A 203 12.07 5.19 -8.86
C PHE A 203 10.60 5.41 -8.47
N CYS A 204 10.19 6.67 -8.29
CA CYS A 204 8.82 7.04 -7.96
C CYS A 204 7.84 6.93 -9.14
N ALA A 205 8.32 6.62 -10.35
CA ALA A 205 7.53 6.41 -11.57
C ALA A 205 7.61 4.96 -12.09
N ASN A 206 7.95 4.01 -11.21
CA ASN A 206 8.19 2.61 -11.57
C ASN A 206 6.87 1.85 -11.80
N SER A 207 6.71 1.28 -13.00
CA SER A 207 5.54 0.50 -13.38
C SER A 207 5.36 -0.77 -12.55
N ALA A 208 6.44 -1.41 -12.10
CA ALA A 208 6.35 -2.57 -11.21
C ALA A 208 5.66 -2.22 -9.88
N CYS A 209 5.80 -0.98 -9.42
CA CYS A 209 5.17 -0.49 -8.20
C CYS A 209 3.80 0.17 -8.45
N HIS A 210 3.69 1.03 -9.46
CA HIS A 210 2.52 1.91 -9.67
C HIS A 210 1.59 1.48 -10.81
N ALA A 211 2.03 0.59 -11.72
CA ALA A 211 1.17 -0.01 -12.75
C ALA A 211 0.64 -1.40 -12.34
N THR A 212 1.02 -1.87 -11.15
CA THR A 212 0.57 -3.16 -10.59
C THR A 212 -0.63 -2.94 -9.69
N GLU A 213 -1.73 -3.63 -9.95
CA GLU A 213 -2.85 -3.70 -9.01
C GLU A 213 -2.49 -4.63 -7.85
N TRP A 214 -2.20 -4.06 -6.69
CA TRP A 214 -1.90 -4.81 -5.47
C TRP A 214 -3.18 -5.24 -4.75
N LYS A 215 -3.96 -6.12 -5.39
CA LYS A 215 -5.29 -6.57 -4.94
C LYS A 215 -5.35 -6.98 -3.47
N PHE A 216 -4.27 -7.59 -2.96
CA PHE A 216 -4.20 -8.09 -1.59
C PHE A 216 -3.21 -7.36 -0.70
N ALA A 217 -2.56 -6.30 -1.20
CA ALA A 217 -1.81 -5.40 -0.32
C ALA A 217 -2.69 -4.82 0.75
N GLY A 218 -4.02 -4.78 0.55
CA GLY A 218 -4.97 -4.54 1.62
C GLY A 218 -4.68 -3.25 2.37
N LEU A 219 -3.92 -2.33 1.76
CA LEU A 219 -3.69 -0.99 2.23
C LEU A 219 -5.09 -0.42 2.27
N ASN A 220 -5.67 -0.38 3.46
CA ASN A 220 -6.96 0.21 3.67
C ASN A 220 -6.73 1.70 3.48
N ALA A 221 -6.60 2.17 2.23
CA ALA A 221 -6.22 3.53 1.94
C ALA A 221 -7.18 4.50 2.62
N THR A 222 -8.45 4.12 2.81
CA THR A 222 -9.45 4.88 3.58
C THR A 222 -9.22 4.81 5.09
N GLY A 223 -8.88 3.67 5.69
CA GLY A 223 -8.58 3.53 7.13
C GLY A 223 -7.19 4.05 7.52
N ILE A 224 -6.24 4.03 6.59
CA ILE A 224 -4.95 4.71 6.66
C ILE A 224 -5.19 6.20 6.45
N VAL A 225 -6.06 6.60 5.53
CA VAL A 225 -6.54 7.99 5.44
C VAL A 225 -7.33 8.39 6.69
N GLU A 226 -8.03 7.52 7.41
CA GLU A 226 -8.60 7.83 8.74
C GLU A 226 -7.52 7.93 9.83
N LEU A 227 -6.35 7.29 9.63
CA LEU A 227 -5.14 7.45 10.44
C LEU A 227 -4.27 8.67 10.01
N THR A 228 -4.38 9.16 8.76
CA THR A 228 -3.61 10.31 8.21
C THR A 228 -4.44 11.59 8.00
N ASN A 229 -5.78 11.53 8.04
CA ASN A 229 -6.74 12.66 7.96
C ASN A 229 -7.44 12.92 9.31
N GLN A 230 -6.81 12.61 10.42
CA GLN A 230 -6.67 13.70 11.40
C GLN A 230 -5.58 14.57 10.77
N LEU A 231 -5.89 15.50 9.85
CA LEU A 231 -6.29 16.88 10.17
C LEU A 231 -7.43 17.41 9.28
N PRO A 232 -8.35 18.26 9.80
CA PRO A 232 -9.24 19.03 8.96
C PRO A 232 -8.55 20.26 8.37
N GLU A 233 -8.78 20.47 7.08
CA GLU A 233 -8.41 21.61 6.22
C GLU A 233 -9.03 22.98 6.63
N LEU A 234 -9.51 23.12 7.87
CA LEU A 234 -10.20 24.33 8.35
C LEU A 234 -9.77 24.72 9.77
N LEU A 235 -8.51 24.46 10.13
CA LEU A 235 -7.93 25.15 11.28
C LEU A 235 -7.44 26.54 10.85
N PRO A 236 -7.67 27.57 11.67
CA PRO A 236 -7.12 28.89 11.42
C PRO A 236 -5.60 28.79 11.27
N SER A 237 -5.06 29.58 10.35
CA SER A 237 -3.62 29.63 10.08
C SER A 237 -3.09 31.01 10.44
N TYR A 238 -1.88 31.09 11.00
CA TYR A 238 -1.21 32.36 11.20
C TYR A 238 -0.41 32.72 9.93
N PRO A 239 -0.51 33.96 9.42
CA PRO A 239 -1.05 35.17 10.06
C PRO A 239 -2.48 35.56 9.62
N GLU A 240 -3.26 34.65 9.03
CA GLU A 240 -4.63 34.95 8.61
C GLU A 240 -5.58 35.11 9.79
N ALA A 241 -5.34 34.35 10.86
CA ALA A 241 -5.93 34.54 12.17
C ALA A 241 -4.96 35.29 13.10
N ASP A 242 -5.52 36.09 14.00
CA ASP A 242 -4.75 36.77 15.02
C ASP A 242 -4.12 35.75 15.98
N LEU A 243 -2.93 36.08 16.50
CA LEU A 243 -2.18 35.23 17.41
C LEU A 243 -2.80 35.33 18.82
N THR A 244 -4.03 34.85 18.96
CA THR A 244 -4.87 34.88 20.16
C THR A 244 -5.40 33.48 20.45
N TRP A 245 -5.93 33.30 21.66
CA TRP A 245 -6.65 32.06 21.99
C TRP A 245 -7.90 31.91 21.12
N ASP A 246 -8.70 32.97 21.00
CA ASP A 246 -10.00 32.89 20.33
C ASP A 246 -9.89 32.60 18.82
N ASP A 247 -8.90 33.19 18.14
CA ASP A 247 -8.81 33.14 16.68
C ASP A 247 -7.91 32.02 16.15
N LEU A 248 -6.93 31.55 16.93
CA LEU A 248 -5.92 30.59 16.46
C LEU A 248 -5.70 29.41 17.40
N VAL A 249 -5.24 29.67 18.63
CA VAL A 249 -4.72 28.62 19.52
C VAL A 249 -5.84 27.76 20.11
N GLY A 250 -6.95 28.36 20.52
CA GLY A 250 -8.12 27.66 21.04
C GLY A 250 -8.71 26.66 20.03
N PRO A 251 -8.96 27.05 18.77
CA PRO A 251 -9.37 26.12 17.72
C PRO A 251 -8.42 24.95 17.49
N ILE A 252 -7.10 25.19 17.48
CA ILE A 252 -6.09 24.13 17.34
C ILE A 252 -6.15 23.18 18.55
N LEU A 253 -6.08 23.70 19.78
CA LEU A 253 -6.12 22.88 20.98
C LEU A 253 -7.45 22.13 21.14
N SER A 254 -8.56 22.73 20.72
CA SER A 254 -9.87 22.09 20.66
C SER A 254 -9.86 20.88 19.71
N ALA A 255 -9.27 21.03 18.53
CA ALA A 255 -9.19 19.96 17.55
C ALA A 255 -8.19 18.86 17.92
N ARG A 256 -7.06 19.21 18.55
CA ARG A 256 -5.94 18.28 18.77
C ARG A 256 -5.86 17.71 20.18
N CYS A 257 -6.31 18.45 21.19
CA CYS A 257 -5.94 18.16 22.58
C CYS A 257 -7.15 17.85 23.46
N VAL A 258 -8.30 18.49 23.22
CA VAL A 258 -9.49 18.37 24.10
C VAL A 258 -10.05 16.94 24.18
N ALA A 259 -9.89 16.12 23.13
CA ALA A 259 -10.33 14.72 23.16
C ALA A 259 -9.74 13.93 24.35
N CYS A 260 -8.51 14.26 24.76
CA CYS A 260 -7.84 13.65 25.92
C CYS A 260 -7.74 14.61 27.13
N HIS A 261 -7.71 15.92 26.90
CA HIS A 261 -7.51 16.96 27.93
C HIS A 261 -8.73 17.89 28.10
N GLY A 262 -9.94 17.38 27.92
CA GLY A 262 -11.22 18.05 28.19
C GLY A 262 -11.85 17.63 29.52
N GLY A 263 -11.05 17.18 30.50
CA GLY A 263 -11.50 16.84 31.85
C GLY A 263 -11.31 15.38 32.31
N THR A 264 -10.81 14.48 31.46
CA THR A 264 -10.55 13.07 31.80
C THR A 264 -9.12 12.80 32.30
N ALA A 265 -8.20 13.77 32.16
CA ALA A 265 -6.77 13.63 32.51
C ALA A 265 -6.25 14.66 33.54
N GLY A 266 -7.14 15.37 34.25
CA GLY A 266 -6.72 16.37 35.27
C GLY A 266 -6.06 17.62 34.68
N LEU A 267 -6.32 17.90 33.40
CA LEU A 267 -6.00 19.12 32.66
C LEU A 267 -7.21 19.44 31.77
N TYR A 268 -7.51 20.73 31.62
CA TYR A 268 -8.60 21.25 30.81
C TYR A 268 -8.03 22.20 29.75
N LEU A 269 -8.17 21.86 28.47
CA LEU A 269 -7.70 22.66 27.33
C LEU A 269 -8.84 23.13 26.41
N ASP A 270 -10.08 22.99 26.87
CA ASP A 270 -11.31 23.35 26.15
C ASP A 270 -11.72 24.81 26.36
N THR A 271 -11.11 25.50 27.34
CA THR A 271 -11.31 26.92 27.62
C THR A 271 -9.97 27.58 27.97
N TYR A 272 -9.85 28.89 27.70
CA TYR A 272 -8.66 29.66 28.04
C TYR A 272 -8.35 29.62 29.54
N GLU A 273 -9.37 29.87 30.37
CA GLU A 273 -9.24 29.84 31.84
C GLU A 273 -8.77 28.47 32.35
N GLY A 274 -9.30 27.38 31.79
CA GLY A 274 -8.87 26.01 32.11
C GLY A 274 -7.41 25.74 31.73
N ALA A 275 -7.00 26.19 30.54
CA ALA A 275 -5.64 25.99 30.04
C ALA A 275 -4.60 26.77 30.89
N MET A 276 -4.97 27.99 31.32
CA MET A 276 -4.12 28.83 32.19
C MET A 276 -4.09 28.33 33.64
N ALA A 277 -5.16 27.72 34.14
CA ALA A 277 -5.20 27.13 35.47
C ALA A 277 -4.20 25.96 35.63
N GLY A 278 -3.88 25.28 34.52
CA GLY A 278 -2.96 24.15 34.49
C GLY A 278 -3.57 22.86 35.01
N GLY A 279 -2.72 21.85 35.24
CA GLY A 279 -3.15 20.52 35.63
C GLY A 279 -2.45 19.99 36.87
N ASN A 280 -2.62 18.69 37.13
CA ASN A 280 -2.04 18.02 38.29
C ASN A 280 -0.50 18.07 38.36
N LEU A 281 0.17 18.35 37.24
CA LEU A 281 1.63 18.47 37.15
C LEU A 281 2.12 19.93 37.24
N GLY A 282 1.21 20.88 37.45
CA GLY A 282 1.51 22.32 37.50
C GLY A 282 0.99 23.06 36.26
N PRO A 283 1.47 24.31 36.04
CA PRO A 283 1.04 25.12 34.91
C PRO A 283 1.37 24.44 33.58
N ALA A 284 0.34 24.25 32.75
CA ALA A 284 0.54 23.72 31.40
C ALA A 284 1.17 24.77 30.48
N ILE A 285 0.77 26.03 30.68
CA ILE A 285 1.23 27.20 29.94
C ILE A 285 1.77 28.24 30.93
N VAL A 286 2.94 28.77 30.62
CA VAL A 286 3.59 29.86 31.35
C VAL A 286 3.68 31.07 30.41
N PRO A 287 2.76 32.04 30.53
CA PRO A 287 2.74 33.21 29.64
C PRO A 287 4.08 33.95 29.63
N GLY A 288 4.61 34.19 28.43
CA GLY A 288 5.90 34.84 28.18
C GLY A 288 7.11 33.90 28.21
N ASP A 289 6.93 32.61 28.53
CA ASP A 289 8.02 31.63 28.60
C ASP A 289 7.59 30.26 28.07
N ALA A 290 7.69 30.08 26.75
CA ALA A 290 7.38 28.82 26.09
C ALA A 290 8.30 27.68 26.56
N ASP A 291 9.56 27.95 26.89
CA ASP A 291 10.50 26.90 27.33
C ASP A 291 10.16 26.40 28.74
N ALA A 292 9.56 27.23 29.59
CA ALA A 292 9.04 26.82 30.90
C ALA A 292 7.63 26.19 30.84
N SER A 293 6.96 26.23 29.69
CA SER A 293 5.60 25.72 29.53
C SER A 293 5.59 24.20 29.31
N LEU A 294 4.93 23.45 30.21
CA LEU A 294 4.88 21.98 30.13
C LEU A 294 4.28 21.47 28.83
N ILE A 295 3.31 22.19 28.24
CA ILE A 295 2.73 21.80 26.94
C ILE A 295 3.81 21.77 25.84
N ILE A 296 4.76 22.70 25.85
CA ILE A 296 5.84 22.78 24.87
C ILE A 296 6.92 21.74 25.17
N GLN A 297 7.30 21.60 26.44
CA GLN A 297 8.27 20.58 26.86
C GLN A 297 7.79 19.18 26.48
N LEU A 298 6.54 18.83 26.79
CA LEU A 298 5.98 17.51 26.48
C LEU A 298 5.81 17.29 24.98
N GLN A 299 5.41 18.32 24.23
CA GLN A 299 5.33 18.23 22.77
C GLN A 299 6.71 18.03 22.11
N ARG A 300 7.78 18.55 22.71
CA ARG A 300 9.17 18.33 22.27
C ARG A 300 9.76 17.00 22.74
N ASP A 301 9.44 16.59 23.97
CA ASP A 301 10.02 15.42 24.65
C ASP A 301 9.31 14.10 24.29
N GLY A 302 8.15 14.17 23.64
CA GLY A 302 7.42 13.02 23.11
C GLY A 302 6.01 12.88 23.67
N HIS A 303 5.04 13.57 23.05
CA HIS A 303 3.62 13.46 23.37
C HIS A 303 2.90 12.48 22.42
N PRO A 304 1.95 11.63 22.90
CA PRO A 304 1.25 10.65 22.06
C PRO A 304 0.45 11.24 20.88
N ASN A 305 0.09 12.52 20.98
CA ASN A 305 -0.46 13.30 19.88
C ASN A 305 0.43 14.52 19.64
N SER A 306 1.42 14.38 18.75
CA SER A 306 2.37 15.45 18.43
C SER A 306 1.75 16.45 17.45
N LEU A 307 1.92 17.74 17.73
CA LEU A 307 1.43 18.79 16.84
C LEU A 307 2.31 18.90 15.60
N PRO A 308 1.72 19.29 14.45
CA PRO A 308 2.48 19.78 13.30
C PRO A 308 3.45 20.89 13.75
N PRO A 309 4.68 20.94 13.21
CA PRO A 309 5.66 21.94 13.61
C PRO A 309 5.15 23.38 13.49
N GLU A 310 4.37 23.68 12.45
CA GLU A 310 3.80 25.02 12.25
C GLU A 310 2.80 25.40 13.35
N GLU A 311 1.89 24.49 13.72
CA GLU A 311 0.93 24.73 14.80
C GLU A 311 1.63 24.83 16.16
N LEU A 312 2.66 24.02 16.39
CA LEU A 312 3.46 24.10 17.61
C LEU A 312 4.22 25.44 17.67
N ASP A 313 4.78 25.89 16.56
CA ASP A 313 5.47 27.19 16.47
C ASP A 313 4.52 28.37 16.66
N TRP A 314 3.28 28.28 16.18
CA TRP A 314 2.26 29.31 16.45
C TRP A 314 1.91 29.36 17.94
N ILE A 315 1.74 28.19 18.59
CA ILE A 315 1.49 28.13 20.02
C ILE A 315 2.70 28.66 20.81
N ILE A 316 3.94 28.35 20.41
CA ILE A 316 5.16 28.90 21.02
C ILE A 316 5.19 30.43 20.90
N GLN A 317 4.89 30.96 19.71
CA GLN A 317 4.84 32.41 19.47
C GLN A 317 3.75 33.07 20.32
N TRP A 318 2.56 32.46 20.38
CA TRP A 318 1.46 32.93 21.21
C TRP A 318 1.82 32.94 22.69
N ILE A 319 2.44 31.87 23.22
CA ILE A 319 2.89 31.82 24.61
C ILE A 319 3.92 32.92 24.88
N ASN A 320 4.94 33.06 24.02
CA ASN A 320 5.97 34.08 24.18
C ASN A 320 5.43 35.52 24.04
N ALA A 321 4.33 35.71 23.32
CA ALA A 321 3.59 36.98 23.25
C ALA A 321 2.78 37.30 24.52
N GLY A 322 2.84 36.43 25.54
CA GLY A 322 2.10 36.58 26.79
C GLY A 322 0.76 35.85 26.81
N ALA A 323 0.55 34.91 25.88
CA ALA A 323 -0.64 34.08 25.76
C ALA A 323 -1.97 34.89 25.75
N PRO A 324 -2.14 35.90 24.87
CA PRO A 324 -3.35 36.73 24.86
C PRO A 324 -4.61 35.91 24.53
N GLU A 325 -5.70 36.18 25.26
CA GLU A 325 -6.99 35.53 25.02
C GLU A 325 -7.66 36.04 23.74
N SER A 326 -7.64 37.36 23.52
CA SER A 326 -8.20 38.07 22.36
C SER A 326 -7.35 39.28 21.98
#